data_AF-A0A0F9URY2-F1
#
_entry.id   AF-A0A0F9URY2-F1
#
_cell.length_a   1.000
_cell.length_b   1.000
_cell.length_c   1.000
_cell.angle_alpha   90.00
_cell.angle_beta   90.00
_cell.angle_gamma   90.00
#
_symmetry.space_group_name_H-M   'P 1'
#
loop_
_entity.id
_entity.type
_entity.pdbx_description
1 polymer ?
#
loop_
_entity_poly.entity_id
_entity_poly.type
_entity_poly.pdbx_seq_one_letter_code
_entity_poly.pdbx_strand_id
1 'polypeptide(L)' 'MTTESISLGLTWQGVLPMLLAALVDGTDEGKRIAREELARMAKAADMAARDSTK' A
#
# COMPACT_ATOMS: atom_id res chain seq x y z
N MET A 1 2.62 8.55 32.71
CA MET A 1 2.47 9.13 31.36
C MET A 1 2.03 8.00 30.45
N THR A 2 0.74 7.94 30.14
CA THR A 2 0.14 6.92 29.27
C THR A 2 0.37 7.33 27.81
N THR A 3 1.17 6.55 27.08
CA THR A 3 1.38 6.77 25.65
C THR A 3 0.16 6.23 24.90
N GLU A 4 -0.77 7.11 24.53
CA GLU A 4 -1.85 6.75 23.63
C GLU A 4 -1.30 6.60 22.20
N SER A 5 -1.41 5.38 21.68
CA SER A 5 -0.96 5.05 20.32
C SER A 5 -2.13 5.30 19.37
N ILE A 6 -2.08 6.39 18.59
CA ILE A 6 -3.07 6.64 17.54
C ILE A 6 -2.79 5.68 16.38
N SER A 7 -3.63 4.65 16.24
CA SER A 7 -3.62 3.80 15.05
C SER A 7 -4.30 4.54 13.90
N LEU A 8 -3.51 5.14 13.02
CA LEU A 8 -4.01 5.63 11.74
C LEU A 8 -4.28 4.40 10.87
N GLY A 9 -5.55 3.99 10.77
CA GLY A 9 -6.00 2.87 9.96
C GLY A 9 -5.84 3.15 8.46
N LEU A 10 -4.60 3.19 7.97
CA LEU A 10 -4.30 3.25 6.54
C LEU A 10 -4.76 1.95 5.89
N THR A 11 -5.75 2.05 5.02
CA THR A 11 -6.18 0.94 4.17
C THR A 11 -5.45 1.00 2.83
N TRP A 12 -5.31 -0.14 2.17
CA TRP A 12 -4.77 -0.20 0.80
C TRP A 12 -5.58 0.66 -0.18
N GLN A 13 -6.89 0.75 0.02
CA GLN A 13 -7.76 1.65 -0.74
C GLN A 13 -7.48 3.13 -0.45
N GLY A 14 -7.22 3.47 0.82
CA GLY A 14 -6.93 4.85 1.23
C GLY A 14 -5.58 5.37 0.73
N VAL A 15 -4.58 4.50 0.60
CA VAL A 15 -3.24 4.89 0.12
C VAL A 15 -3.14 4.90 -1.42
N LEU A 16 -4.01 4.16 -2.12
CA LEU A 16 -3.93 3.99 -3.58
C LEU A 16 -3.86 5.31 -4.37
N PRO A 17 -4.66 6.37 -4.08
CA PRO A 17 -4.56 7.62 -4.82
C PRO A 17 -3.18 8.28 -4.71
N MET A 18 -2.53 8.21 -3.54
CA MET A 18 -1.18 8.76 -3.35
C MET A 18 -0.14 7.97 -4.12
N LEU A 19 -0.25 6.63 -4.15
CA LEU A 19 0.65 5.78 -4.93
C LEU A 19 0.52 6.06 -6.43
N LEU A 20 -0.71 6.27 -6.92
CA LEU A 20 -0.94 6.64 -8.32
C LEU A 20 -0.37 8.02 -8.65
N ALA A 21 -0.59 9.03 -7.79
CA ALA A 21 0.00 10.35 -7.97
C ALA A 21 1.54 10.30 -7.98
N ALA A 22 2.13 9.54 -7.06
CA ALA A 22 3.58 9.32 -7.04
C ALA A 22 4.10 8.61 -8.29
N LEU A 23 3.32 7.69 -8.87
CA LEU A 23 3.70 6.97 -10.09
C LEU A 23 3.67 7.86 -11.34
N VAL A 24 2.70 8.78 -11.43
CA VAL A 24 2.52 9.67 -12.59
C VAL A 24 3.45 10.89 -12.49
N ASP A 25 3.38 11.61 -11.37
CA ASP A 25 3.97 12.95 -11.21
C ASP A 25 5.18 12.97 -10.25
N GLY A 26 5.51 11.83 -9.63
CA GLY A 26 6.58 11.75 -8.64
C GLY A 26 7.99 11.82 -9.22
N THR A 27 8.94 12.03 -8.31
CA THR A 27 10.38 11.85 -8.58
C THR A 27 10.69 10.40 -8.95
N ASP A 28 11.87 10.13 -9.51
CA ASP A 28 12.29 8.76 -9.82
C ASP A 28 12.23 7.85 -8.59
N GLU A 29 12.61 8.38 -7.43
CA GLU A 29 12.52 7.68 -6.16
C GLU A 29 11.06 7.46 -5.72
N GLY A 30 10.20 8.47 -5.86
CA GLY A 30 8.76 8.32 -5.58
C GLY A 30 8.10 7.27 -6.47
N LYS A 31 8.47 7.23 -7.75
CA LYS A 31 8.00 6.22 -8.72
C LYS A 31 8.50 4.82 -8.36
N ARG A 32 9.76 4.69 -7.92
CA ARG A 32 10.32 3.41 -7.45
C ARG A 32 9.54 2.89 -6.25
N ILE A 33 9.33 3.72 -5.23
CA ILE A 33 8.56 3.38 -4.03
C ILE A 33 7.13 3.00 -4.40
N ALA A 34 6.46 3.79 -5.24
CA ALA A 34 5.09 3.51 -5.67
C ALA A 34 4.95 2.13 -6.33
N ARG A 35 5.90 1.75 -7.21
CA ARG A 35 5.92 0.43 -7.85
C ARG A 35 6.11 -0.70 -6.83
N GLU A 36 6.99 -0.52 -5.85
CA GLU A 36 7.24 -1.52 -4.81
C GLU A 36 6.02 -1.74 -3.90
N GLU A 37 5.32 -0.68 -3.53
CA GLU A 37 4.09 -0.76 -2.74
C GLU A 37 2.94 -1.41 -3.53
N LEU A 38 2.75 -1.02 -4.80
CA LEU A 38 1.75 -1.65 -5.67
C LEU A 38 2.06 -3.15 -5.89
N ALA A 39 3.33 -3.54 -6.01
CA ALA A 39 3.72 -4.95 -6.09
C ALA A 39 3.42 -5.71 -4.78
N ARG A 40 3.62 -5.10 -3.62
CA ARG A 40 3.22 -5.68 -2.33
C ARG A 40 1.70 -5.86 -2.21
N MET A 41 0.93 -4.88 -2.68
CA MET A 41 -0.54 -4.96 -2.73
C MET A 41 -1.00 -6.12 -3.63
N ALA A 42 -0.41 -6.27 -4.82
CA ALA A 42 -0.71 -7.38 -5.71
C ALA A 42 -0.41 -8.75 -5.07
N LYS A 43 0.78 -8.88 -4.44
CA LYS A 43 1.14 -10.11 -3.72
C LYS A 43 0.15 -10.43 -2.59
N ALA A 44 -0.30 -9.42 -1.84
CA ALA A 44 -1.31 -9.60 -0.79
C ALA A 44 -2.64 -10.09 -1.36
N ALA A 45 -3.09 -9.55 -2.49
CA ALA A 45 -4.29 -10.00 -3.18
C ALA A 45 -4.16 -11.47 -3.65
N ASP A 46 -3.02 -11.83 -4.26
CA ASP A 46 -2.76 -13.21 -4.70
C ASP A 46 -2.79 -14.21 -3.54
N MET A 47 -2.21 -13.84 -2.38
CA MET A 47 -2.25 -14.69 -1.18
C MET A 47 -3.67 -14.87 -0.65
N ALA A 48 -4.45 -13.78 -0.56
CA ALA A 48 -5.84 -13.85 -0.11
C ALA A 48 -6.71 -14.73 -1.04
N ALA A 49 -6.52 -14.62 -2.35
CA ALA A 49 -7.22 -15.46 -3.33
C ALA A 49 -6.84 -16.94 -3.21
N ARG A 50 -5.57 -17.25 -2.93
CA ARG A 50 -5.11 -18.62 -2.68
C ARG A 50 -5.74 -19.23 -1.42
N ASP A 51 -5.78 -18.47 -0.34
CA ASP A 51 -6.32 -18.94 0.95
C ASP A 51 -7.83 -19.20 0.88
N SER A 52 -8.58 -18.46 0.05
CA SER A 52 -10.01 -18.70 -0.18
C SER A 52 -10.35 -19.99 -0.96
N THR A 53 -9.34 -20.75 -1.41
CA THR A 53 -9.53 -22.00 -2.18
C THR A 53 -9.24 -23.26 -1.35
N LYS A 54 -8.96 -23.12 -0.05
CA LYS A 54 -8.81 -24.22 0.92
C LYS A 54 -10.03 -24.34 1.82
#